data_AF-M6V9S5-F1
#
_entry.id   AF-M6V9S5-F1
#
_cell.length_a   1.000
_cell.length_b   1.000
_cell.length_c   1.000
_cell.angle_alpha   90.00
_cell.angle_beta   90.00
_cell.angle_gamma   90.00
#
_symmetry.space_group_name_H-M   'P 1'
#
loop_
_entity.id
_entity.type
_entity.pdbx_description
1 polymer ?
#
loop_
_entity_poly.entity_id
_entity_poly.type
_entity_poly.pdbx_seq_one_letter_code
_entity_poly.pdbx_strand_id
1 'polypeptide(L)'
;MFLKKIRSVFSLLFVIVLLQSHLNAGTLSYREKKKSVEKKIRILEKSRKSIPFQNQEENWNRLISLKNRFQNSAHFESLREREKSMLLLERAIFRTASDFNLEGKVLAKNLIRFYSDKYLEKEKSQDVSMTTFQKERAATYFRMAKEELDQAEKFDRDGNNFYALILYGRSIQYSLSAFQTMSFEIPNEYIRVLKKKSI
;
A
#
# COMPACT_ATOMS: atom_id res chain seq x y z
N MET A 1 58.18 -23.89 14.57
CA MET A 1 56.98 -23.66 15.41
C MET A 1 56.25 -22.36 15.09
N PHE A 2 56.96 -21.27 14.73
CA PHE A 2 56.38 -19.97 14.36
C PHE A 2 55.41 -19.99 13.16
N LEU A 3 55.78 -20.67 12.06
CA LEU A 3 54.95 -20.77 10.84
C LEU A 3 53.59 -21.45 11.06
N LYS A 4 53.48 -22.41 11.98
CA LYS A 4 52.20 -23.05 12.35
C LYS A 4 51.28 -22.10 13.11
N LYS A 5 51.82 -21.24 13.98
CA LYS A 5 51.05 -20.20 14.69
C LYS A 5 50.51 -19.15 13.72
N ILE A 6 51.32 -18.71 12.76
CA ILE A 6 50.89 -17.72 11.75
C ILE A 6 49.74 -18.29 10.89
N ARG A 7 49.86 -19.54 10.43
CA ARG A 7 48.79 -20.22 9.66
C ARG A 7 47.50 -20.39 10.46
N SER A 8 47.60 -20.66 11.76
CA SER A 8 46.44 -20.77 12.66
C SER A 8 45.74 -19.42 12.88
N VAL A 9 46.50 -18.33 13.01
CA VAL A 9 45.94 -16.97 13.14
C VAL A 9 45.24 -16.51 11.86
N PHE A 10 45.82 -16.78 10.69
CA PHE A 10 45.18 -16.49 9.40
C PHE A 10 43.91 -17.31 9.18
N SER A 11 43.90 -18.58 9.58
CA SER A 11 42.70 -19.42 9.54
C SER A 11 41.59 -18.88 10.44
N LEU A 12 41.95 -18.37 11.63
CA LEU A 12 40.97 -17.79 12.56
C LEU A 12 40.37 -16.47 12.02
N LEU A 13 41.21 -15.59 11.46
CA LEU A 13 40.78 -14.35 10.80
C LEU A 13 39.85 -14.63 9.62
N PHE A 14 40.17 -15.65 8.81
CA PHE A 14 39.33 -16.05 7.68
C PHE A 14 37.95 -16.55 8.11
N VAL A 15 37.89 -17.34 9.18
CA VAL A 15 36.62 -17.80 9.77
C VAL A 15 35.81 -16.62 10.34
N ILE A 16 36.44 -15.62 10.95
CA ILE A 16 35.75 -14.42 11.47
C ILE A 16 35.16 -13.58 10.32
N VAL A 17 35.90 -13.41 9.21
CA VAL A 17 35.41 -12.68 8.03
C VAL A 17 34.23 -13.41 7.37
N LEU A 18 34.28 -14.75 7.28
CA LEU A 18 33.17 -15.56 6.78
C LEU A 18 31.95 -15.54 7.73
N LEU A 19 32.16 -15.51 9.04
CA LEU A 19 31.04 -15.35 9.99
C LEU A 19 30.38 -13.96 9.85
N GLN A 20 31.16 -12.89 9.66
CA GLN A 20 30.62 -11.54 9.48
C GLN A 20 29.81 -11.38 8.18
N SER A 21 30.17 -12.08 7.11
CA SER A 21 29.40 -12.05 5.85
C SER A 21 28.07 -12.79 6.00
N HIS A 22 28.03 -13.90 6.75
CA HIS A 22 26.78 -14.63 7.03
C HIS A 22 25.85 -13.90 8.01
N LEU A 23 26.37 -13.15 8.98
CA LEU A 23 25.55 -12.34 9.89
C LEU A 23 24.87 -11.14 9.20
N ASN A 24 25.47 -10.63 8.12
CA ASN A 24 24.90 -9.55 7.31
C ASN A 24 24.07 -10.05 6.11
N ALA A 25 24.06 -11.36 5.85
CA ALA A 25 23.27 -11.99 4.79
C ALA A 25 21.77 -12.02 5.18
N GLY A 26 21.11 -10.88 5.04
CA GLY A 26 19.67 -10.74 5.32
C GLY A 26 19.27 -9.37 5.86
N THR A 27 20.21 -8.55 6.33
CA THR A 27 19.92 -7.21 6.82
C THR A 27 20.19 -6.18 5.73
N LEU A 28 19.12 -5.59 5.18
CA LEU A 28 19.22 -4.44 4.27
C LEU A 28 20.12 -3.36 4.88
N SER A 29 21.01 -2.80 4.07
CA SER A 29 21.80 -1.64 4.46
C SER A 29 20.89 -0.48 4.85
N TYR A 30 21.39 0.44 5.68
CA TYR A 30 20.64 1.64 6.08
C TYR A 30 20.10 2.42 4.87
N ARG A 31 20.90 2.49 3.78
CA ARG A 31 20.52 3.13 2.52
C ARG A 31 19.34 2.43 1.84
N GLU A 32 19.33 1.11 1.83
CA GLU A 32 18.24 0.32 1.24
C GLU A 32 16.96 0.40 2.07
N LYS A 33 17.08 0.34 3.40
CA LYS A 33 15.96 0.57 4.33
C LYS A 33 15.32 1.93 4.09
N LYS A 34 16.13 3.00 3.99
CA LYS A 34 15.67 4.35 3.65
C LYS A 34 14.90 4.39 2.33
N LYS A 35 15.45 3.81 1.25
CA LYS A 35 14.77 3.74 -0.05
C LYS A 35 13.44 2.98 0.03
N SER A 36 13.41 1.86 0.75
CA SER A 36 12.21 1.05 0.96
C SER A 36 11.13 1.84 1.70
N VAL A 37 11.50 2.53 2.77
CA VAL A 37 10.62 3.43 3.54
C VAL A 37 10.05 4.54 2.66
N GLU A 38 10.88 5.23 1.88
CA GLU A 38 10.43 6.30 0.99
C GLU A 38 9.45 5.80 -0.09
N LYS A 39 9.67 4.58 -0.61
CA LYS A 39 8.73 3.93 -1.54
C LYS A 39 7.40 3.63 -0.86
N LYS A 40 7.42 3.06 0.35
CA LYS A 40 6.22 2.74 1.13
C LYS A 40 5.40 3.98 1.47
N ILE A 41 6.05 5.07 1.89
CA ILE A 41 5.39 6.36 2.16
C ILE A 41 4.71 6.90 0.89
N ARG A 42 5.38 6.84 -0.27
CA ARG A 42 4.77 7.25 -1.56
C ARG A 42 3.54 6.41 -1.92
N ILE A 43 3.54 5.12 -1.60
CA ILE A 43 2.35 4.27 -1.79
C ILE A 43 1.21 4.77 -0.90
N LEU A 44 1.47 4.96 0.40
CA LEU A 44 0.46 5.47 1.34
C LEU A 44 -0.08 6.84 0.92
N GLU A 45 0.77 7.73 0.42
CA GLU A 45 0.36 9.05 -0.09
C GLU A 45 -0.62 8.94 -1.26
N LYS A 46 -0.33 8.03 -2.21
CA LYS A 46 -1.22 7.77 -3.34
C LYS A 46 -2.53 7.13 -2.87
N SER A 47 -2.46 6.16 -1.97
CA SER A 47 -3.62 5.48 -1.41
C SER A 47 -4.51 6.41 -0.60
N ARG A 48 -3.96 7.45 0.03
CA ARG A 48 -4.70 8.56 0.67
C ARG A 48 -5.69 9.25 -0.29
N LYS A 49 -5.44 9.19 -1.59
CA LYS A 49 -6.32 9.78 -2.60
C LYS A 49 -7.49 8.86 -2.95
N SER A 50 -7.29 7.55 -2.90
CA SER A 50 -8.29 6.56 -3.31
C SER A 50 -9.09 5.93 -2.17
N ILE A 51 -8.58 5.95 -0.94
CA ILE A 51 -9.18 5.26 0.22
C ILE A 51 -9.32 6.29 1.36
N PRO A 52 -10.47 6.98 1.49
CA PRO A 52 -10.73 7.86 2.63
C PRO A 52 -11.07 7.05 3.88
N PHE A 53 -10.60 7.47 5.05
CA PHE A 53 -11.02 6.90 6.34
C PHE A 53 -10.89 7.91 7.49
N GLN A 54 -11.57 7.66 8.62
CA GLN A 54 -11.83 8.66 9.68
C GLN A 54 -10.54 9.24 10.31
N ASN A 55 -9.55 8.41 10.61
CA ASN A 55 -8.32 8.81 11.29
C ASN A 55 -7.14 9.07 10.33
N GLN A 56 -7.44 9.24 9.04
CA GLN A 56 -6.43 9.33 7.99
C GLN A 56 -5.48 10.52 8.17
N GLU A 57 -5.99 11.69 8.53
CA GLU A 57 -5.15 12.90 8.62
C GLU A 57 -4.27 12.89 9.87
N GLU A 58 -4.79 12.39 11.00
CA GLU A 58 -4.00 12.20 12.22
C GLU A 58 -2.86 11.17 11.99
N ASN A 59 -3.19 10.02 11.41
CA ASN A 59 -2.21 8.99 11.04
C ASN A 59 -1.15 9.53 10.07
N TRP A 60 -1.58 10.34 9.10
CA TRP A 60 -0.68 10.97 8.13
C TRP A 60 0.26 11.99 8.80
N ASN A 61 -0.27 12.86 9.65
CA ASN A 61 0.53 13.85 10.38
C ASN A 61 1.57 13.17 11.29
N ARG A 62 1.18 12.09 11.97
CA ARG A 62 2.11 11.26 12.76
C ARG A 62 3.20 10.66 11.88
N LEU A 63 2.86 10.13 10.71
CA LEU A 63 3.82 9.56 9.77
C LEU A 63 4.80 10.62 9.25
N ILE A 64 4.32 11.82 8.92
CA ILE A 64 5.15 12.94 8.46
C ILE A 64 6.08 13.43 9.59
N SER A 65 5.59 13.54 10.82
CA SER A 65 6.42 13.88 11.98
C SER A 65 7.59 12.89 12.17
N LEU A 66 7.29 11.59 12.10
CA LEU A 66 8.32 10.54 12.19
C LEU A 66 9.29 10.55 11.01
N LYS A 67 8.79 10.81 9.79
CA LYS A 67 9.62 10.98 8.59
C LYS A 67 10.59 12.15 8.75
N ASN A 68 10.12 13.30 9.23
CA ASN A 68 10.95 14.48 9.43
C ASN A 68 12.00 14.22 10.52
N ARG A 69 11.62 13.61 11.64
CA ARG A 69 12.57 13.18 12.69
C ARG A 69 13.65 12.26 12.14
N PHE A 70 13.25 11.25 11.34
CA PHE A 70 14.19 10.34 10.69
C PHE A 70 15.15 11.09 9.74
N GLN A 71 14.64 12.00 8.91
CA GLN A 71 15.47 12.80 8.00
C GLN A 71 16.46 13.70 8.75
N ASN A 72 16.03 14.33 9.84
CA ASN A 72 16.88 15.21 10.65
C ASN A 72 17.92 14.44 11.46
N SER A 73 17.59 13.23 11.95
CA SER A 73 18.53 12.36 12.68
C SER A 73 19.74 11.92 11.84
N ALA A 74 19.61 11.93 10.50
CA ALA A 74 20.67 11.53 9.60
C ALA A 74 21.89 12.47 9.63
N HIS A 75 21.75 13.68 10.17
CA HIS A 75 22.82 14.70 10.18
C HIS A 75 23.49 14.89 11.54
N PHE A 76 22.78 14.68 12.66
CA PHE A 76 23.26 15.12 13.97
C PHE A 76 23.18 14.06 15.09
N GLU A 77 22.62 12.88 14.83
CA GLU A 77 22.41 11.87 15.88
C GLU A 77 23.38 10.68 15.77
N SER A 78 23.57 9.98 16.90
CA SER A 78 24.36 8.76 17.01
C SER A 78 23.76 7.61 16.18
N LEU A 79 24.56 6.61 15.81
CA LEU A 79 24.09 5.45 15.02
C LEU A 79 22.87 4.76 15.66
N ARG A 80 22.88 4.61 16.99
CA ARG A 80 21.79 4.00 17.76
C ARG A 80 20.49 4.79 17.66
N GLU A 81 20.57 6.12 17.66
CA GLU A 81 19.39 6.99 17.56
C GLU A 81 18.81 6.99 16.13
N ARG A 82 19.67 6.93 15.11
CA ARG A 82 19.23 6.75 13.70
C ARG A 82 18.51 5.43 13.48
N GLU A 83 18.98 4.35 14.08
CA GLU A 83 18.31 3.05 14.01
C GLU A 83 16.96 3.07 14.75
N LYS A 84 16.91 3.71 15.92
CA LYS A 84 15.67 3.89 16.68
C LYS A 84 14.64 4.73 15.90
N SER A 85 15.06 5.83 15.28
CA SER A 85 14.17 6.69 14.48
C SER A 85 13.64 5.95 13.25
N MET A 86 14.48 5.17 12.57
CA MET A 86 14.08 4.28 11.48
C MET A 86 13.03 3.25 11.93
N LEU A 87 13.29 2.55 13.04
CA LEU A 87 12.38 1.50 13.54
C LEU A 87 10.99 2.06 13.89
N LEU A 88 10.95 3.25 14.51
CA LEU A 88 9.69 3.93 14.83
C LEU A 88 8.92 4.31 13.56
N LEU A 89 9.62 4.79 12.53
CA LEU A 89 9.02 5.12 11.24
C LEU A 89 8.50 3.87 10.53
N GLU A 90 9.27 2.79 10.48
CA GLU A 90 8.83 1.52 9.88
C GLU A 90 7.56 0.98 10.56
N ARG A 91 7.52 0.98 11.89
CA ARG A 91 6.32 0.55 12.65
C ARG A 91 5.11 1.41 12.33
N ALA A 92 5.27 2.73 12.26
CA ALA A 92 4.18 3.63 11.89
C ALA A 92 3.69 3.37 10.46
N ILE A 93 4.61 3.16 9.51
CA ILE A 93 4.30 2.82 8.12
C ILE A 93 3.46 1.53 8.04
N PHE A 94 3.86 0.48 8.74
CA PHE A 94 3.13 -0.79 8.73
C PHE A 94 1.74 -0.66 9.36
N ARG A 95 1.62 0.05 10.48
CA ARG A 95 0.33 0.30 11.12
C ARG A 95 -0.60 1.09 10.21
N THR A 96 -0.11 2.19 9.64
CA THR A 96 -0.90 3.00 8.70
C THR A 96 -1.31 2.19 7.48
N ALA A 97 -0.44 1.36 6.91
CA ALA A 97 -0.79 0.48 5.80
C ALA A 97 -1.90 -0.53 6.18
N SER A 98 -1.86 -1.07 7.40
CA SER A 98 -2.90 -1.99 7.89
C SER A 98 -4.26 -1.30 8.01
N ASP A 99 -4.30 -0.09 8.59
CA ASP A 99 -5.54 0.70 8.69
C ASP A 99 -6.11 0.97 7.28
N PHE A 100 -5.25 1.36 6.34
CA PHE A 100 -5.61 1.56 4.95
C PHE A 100 -6.16 0.29 4.26
N ASN A 101 -5.62 -0.89 4.55
CA ASN A 101 -6.09 -2.15 3.97
C ASN A 101 -7.48 -2.52 4.49
N LEU A 102 -7.70 -2.40 5.80
CA LEU A 102 -9.00 -2.68 6.41
C LEU A 102 -10.09 -1.82 5.76
N GLU A 103 -9.83 -0.52 5.64
CA GLU A 103 -10.77 0.42 5.04
C GLU A 103 -10.91 0.22 3.53
N GLY A 104 -9.79 0.02 2.82
CA GLY A 104 -9.78 -0.23 1.38
C GLY A 104 -10.59 -1.47 1.01
N LYS A 105 -10.49 -2.54 1.80
CA LYS A 105 -11.26 -3.77 1.63
C LYS A 105 -12.76 -3.53 1.77
N VAL A 106 -13.18 -2.85 2.84
CA VAL A 106 -14.60 -2.54 3.09
C VAL A 106 -15.15 -1.66 1.97
N LEU A 107 -14.44 -0.59 1.63
CA LEU A 107 -14.86 0.34 0.59
C LEU A 107 -14.98 -0.33 -0.78
N ALA A 108 -14.00 -1.13 -1.18
CA ALA A 108 -14.02 -1.84 -2.46
C ALA A 108 -15.20 -2.82 -2.55
N LYS A 109 -15.42 -3.63 -1.50
CA LYS A 109 -16.55 -4.57 -1.44
C LYS A 109 -17.90 -3.87 -1.52
N ASN A 110 -18.08 -2.83 -0.72
CA ASN A 110 -19.33 -2.09 -0.67
C ASN A 110 -19.64 -1.44 -2.02
N LEU A 111 -18.63 -0.87 -2.69
CA LEU A 111 -18.84 -0.23 -3.98
C LEU A 111 -19.19 -1.23 -5.09
N ILE A 112 -18.56 -2.41 -5.09
CA ILE A 112 -18.93 -3.52 -5.99
C ILE A 112 -20.37 -3.98 -5.75
N ARG A 113 -20.77 -4.11 -4.47
CA ARG A 113 -22.15 -4.46 -4.10
C ARG A 113 -23.14 -3.41 -4.59
N PHE A 114 -22.90 -2.14 -4.26
CA PHE A 114 -23.77 -1.04 -4.67
C PHE A 114 -23.92 -0.93 -6.18
N TYR A 115 -22.84 -1.13 -6.94
CA TYR A 115 -22.92 -1.17 -8.40
C TYR A 115 -23.86 -2.30 -8.87
N SER A 116 -23.72 -3.49 -8.28
CA SER A 116 -24.53 -4.66 -8.62
C SER A 116 -26.01 -4.40 -8.35
N ASP A 117 -26.33 -3.86 -7.18
CA ASP A 117 -27.70 -3.54 -6.78
C ASP A 117 -28.33 -2.53 -7.75
N LYS A 118 -27.60 -1.43 -8.06
CA LYS A 118 -28.03 -0.41 -9.02
C LYS A 118 -28.23 -0.95 -10.43
N TYR A 119 -27.34 -1.84 -10.87
CA TYR A 119 -27.46 -2.48 -12.18
C TYR A 119 -28.74 -3.31 -12.27
N LEU A 120 -29.03 -4.12 -11.24
CA LEU A 120 -30.24 -4.95 -11.18
C LEU A 120 -31.52 -4.11 -11.08
N GLU A 121 -31.52 -3.04 -10.29
CA GLU A 121 -32.62 -2.07 -10.24
C GLU A 121 -32.93 -1.50 -11.63
N LYS A 122 -31.88 -1.12 -12.37
CA LYS A 122 -32.01 -0.51 -13.69
C LYS A 122 -32.47 -1.50 -14.76
N GLU A 123 -32.02 -2.76 -14.72
CA GLU A 123 -32.51 -3.78 -15.64
C GLU A 123 -34.01 -4.07 -15.45
N LYS A 124 -34.48 -4.05 -14.19
CA LYS A 124 -35.90 -4.26 -13.88
C LYS A 124 -36.78 -3.08 -14.29
N SER A 125 -36.24 -1.85 -14.24
CA SER A 125 -37.08 -0.66 -14.42
C SER A 125 -37.50 -0.39 -15.87
N GLN A 126 -36.89 -1.03 -16.88
CA GLN A 126 -37.10 -0.78 -18.34
C GLN A 126 -37.01 0.70 -18.80
N ASP A 127 -36.78 1.64 -17.89
CA ASP A 127 -37.11 3.06 -18.02
C ASP A 127 -36.09 3.88 -18.82
N VAL A 128 -34.92 3.30 -19.12
CA VAL A 128 -33.91 3.94 -19.99
C VAL A 128 -33.15 2.85 -20.76
N SER A 129 -33.27 2.86 -22.09
CA SER A 129 -32.48 1.99 -22.96
C SER A 129 -31.00 2.37 -22.89
N MET A 130 -30.24 1.68 -22.04
CA MET A 130 -28.78 1.78 -22.01
C MET A 130 -28.21 1.20 -23.31
N THR A 131 -27.32 1.93 -23.96
CA THR A 131 -26.68 1.43 -25.19
C THR A 131 -25.89 0.16 -24.89
N THR A 132 -25.85 -0.78 -25.83
CA THR A 132 -25.03 -2.00 -25.73
C THR A 132 -23.58 -1.67 -25.39
N PHE A 133 -23.04 -0.62 -26.02
CA PHE A 133 -21.69 -0.13 -25.77
C PHE A 133 -21.45 0.30 -24.30
N GLN A 134 -22.39 1.04 -23.69
CA GLN A 134 -22.28 1.42 -22.27
C GLN A 134 -22.29 0.19 -21.37
N LYS A 135 -23.17 -0.78 -21.65
CA LYS A 135 -23.26 -2.02 -20.88
C LYS A 135 -21.95 -2.82 -20.94
N GLU A 136 -21.40 -3.02 -22.13
CA GLU A 136 -20.14 -3.74 -22.33
C GLU A 136 -18.95 -3.05 -21.66
N ARG A 137 -18.86 -1.73 -21.82
CA ARG A 137 -17.78 -0.94 -21.22
C ARG A 137 -17.85 -0.95 -19.70
N ALA A 138 -19.05 -0.77 -19.14
CA ALA A 138 -19.24 -0.81 -17.70
C ALA A 138 -19.00 -2.21 -17.12
N ALA A 139 -19.44 -3.27 -17.82
CA ALA A 139 -19.17 -4.66 -17.46
C ALA A 139 -17.67 -4.95 -17.46
N THR A 140 -16.91 -4.38 -18.40
CA THR A 140 -15.44 -4.51 -18.44
C THR A 140 -14.79 -3.89 -17.21
N TYR A 141 -15.15 -2.65 -16.86
CA TYR A 141 -14.65 -2.02 -15.64
C TYR A 141 -15.05 -2.80 -14.38
N PHE A 142 -16.29 -3.27 -14.32
CA PHE A 142 -16.78 -4.03 -13.19
C PHE A 142 -16.06 -5.38 -13.01
N ARG A 143 -15.76 -6.07 -14.12
CA ARG A 143 -14.93 -7.28 -14.10
C ARG A 143 -13.53 -7.00 -13.55
N MET A 144 -12.86 -5.96 -14.07
CA MET A 144 -11.53 -5.57 -13.58
C MET A 144 -11.56 -5.19 -12.09
N ALA A 145 -12.63 -4.54 -11.62
CA ALA A 145 -12.78 -4.20 -10.21
C ALA A 145 -12.82 -5.45 -9.31
N LYS A 146 -13.53 -6.51 -9.73
CA LYS A 146 -13.59 -7.79 -9.02
C LYS A 146 -12.24 -8.50 -9.03
N GLU A 147 -11.59 -8.57 -10.19
CA GLU A 147 -10.27 -9.22 -10.33
C GLU A 147 -9.21 -8.55 -9.43
N GLU A 148 -9.18 -7.23 -9.39
CA GLU A 148 -8.28 -6.47 -8.51
C GLU A 148 -8.62 -6.68 -7.03
N LEU A 149 -9.92 -6.76 -6.66
CA LEU A 149 -10.34 -7.07 -5.29
C LEU A 149 -9.87 -8.47 -4.87
N ASP A 150 -10.10 -9.48 -5.71
CA ASP A 150 -9.73 -10.86 -5.41
C ASP A 150 -8.21 -11.01 -5.21
N GLN A 151 -7.43 -10.35 -6.06
CA GLN A 151 -5.97 -10.29 -5.90
C GLN A 151 -5.58 -9.53 -4.64
N ALA A 152 -6.22 -8.39 -4.35
CA ALA A 152 -5.94 -7.60 -3.14
C ALA A 152 -6.12 -8.44 -1.89
N GLU A 153 -7.23 -9.18 -1.78
CA GLU A 153 -7.49 -10.05 -0.63
C GLU A 153 -6.50 -11.20 -0.51
N LYS A 154 -6.01 -11.73 -1.64
CA LYS A 154 -4.94 -12.73 -1.62
C LYS A 154 -3.66 -12.15 -1.01
N PHE A 155 -3.20 -11.01 -1.52
CA PHE A 155 -1.98 -10.39 -1.01
C PHE A 155 -2.11 -9.87 0.43
N ASP A 156 -3.30 -9.46 0.85
CA ASP A 156 -3.58 -9.05 2.23
C ASP A 156 -3.44 -10.26 3.18
N ARG A 157 -4.00 -11.42 2.79
CA ARG A 157 -3.82 -12.68 3.55
C ARG A 157 -2.36 -13.13 3.60
N ASP A 158 -1.61 -12.92 2.52
CA ASP A 158 -0.17 -13.26 2.44
C ASP A 158 0.73 -12.25 3.19
N GLY A 159 0.17 -11.20 3.80
CA GLY A 159 0.91 -10.17 4.54
C GLY A 159 1.63 -9.16 3.65
N ASN A 160 1.37 -9.16 2.34
CA ASN A 160 1.89 -8.17 1.40
C ASN A 160 1.00 -6.92 1.36
N ASN A 161 0.93 -6.24 2.51
CA ASN A 161 -0.04 -5.18 2.75
C ASN A 161 0.05 -4.03 1.74
N PHE A 162 1.25 -3.65 1.32
CA PHE A 162 1.45 -2.55 0.38
C PHE A 162 0.96 -2.87 -1.02
N TYR A 163 1.09 -4.13 -1.45
CA TYR A 163 0.60 -4.52 -2.75
C TYR A 163 -0.92 -4.69 -2.73
N ALA A 164 -1.45 -5.34 -1.69
CA ALA A 164 -2.89 -5.39 -1.43
C ALA A 164 -3.53 -4.00 -1.46
N LEU A 165 -2.90 -3.02 -0.80
CA LEU A 165 -3.37 -1.64 -0.76
C LEU A 165 -3.50 -1.00 -2.16
N ILE A 166 -2.53 -1.23 -3.04
CA ILE A 166 -2.56 -0.71 -4.41
C ILE A 166 -3.75 -1.32 -5.17
N LEU A 167 -3.97 -2.62 -5.02
CA LEU A 167 -5.03 -3.37 -5.69
C LEU A 167 -6.42 -2.95 -5.16
N TYR A 168 -6.59 -2.76 -3.85
CA TYR A 168 -7.82 -2.18 -3.29
C TYR A 168 -8.13 -0.80 -3.90
N GLY A 169 -7.12 0.07 -4.00
CA GLY A 169 -7.28 1.38 -4.63
C GLY A 169 -7.72 1.29 -6.10
N ARG A 170 -7.18 0.35 -6.87
CA ARG A 170 -7.58 0.10 -8.27
C ARG A 170 -8.99 -0.46 -8.38
N SER A 171 -9.35 -1.42 -7.54
CA SER A 171 -10.71 -1.97 -7.48
C SER A 171 -11.75 -0.87 -7.26
N ILE A 172 -11.49 0.05 -6.34
CA ILE A 172 -12.35 1.24 -6.11
C ILE A 172 -12.42 2.10 -7.38
N GLN A 173 -11.30 2.42 -8.01
CA GLN A 173 -11.28 3.26 -9.21
C GLN A 173 -12.02 2.64 -10.40
N TYR A 174 -11.88 1.33 -10.62
CA TYR A 174 -12.61 0.61 -11.66
C TYR A 174 -14.10 0.55 -11.36
N SER A 175 -14.49 0.30 -10.11
CA SER A 175 -15.88 0.36 -9.70
C SER A 175 -16.49 1.74 -9.98
N LEU A 176 -15.81 2.83 -9.59
CA LEU A 176 -16.25 4.19 -9.89
C LEU A 176 -16.36 4.45 -11.40
N SER A 177 -15.46 3.90 -12.21
CA SER A 177 -15.52 4.03 -13.66
C SER A 177 -16.72 3.27 -14.25
N ALA A 178 -17.11 2.14 -13.65
CA ALA A 178 -18.35 1.43 -14.00
C ALA A 178 -19.60 2.26 -13.66
N PHE A 179 -19.66 2.87 -12.47
CA PHE A 179 -20.73 3.81 -12.08
C PHE A 179 -20.85 4.96 -13.08
N GLN A 180 -19.73 5.63 -13.39
CA GLN A 180 -19.69 6.76 -14.31
C GLN A 180 -20.14 6.39 -15.72
N THR A 181 -19.75 5.20 -16.21
CA THR A 181 -20.13 4.72 -17.56
C THR A 181 -21.65 4.50 -17.67
N MET A 182 -22.28 4.11 -16.57
CA MET A 182 -23.72 3.85 -16.48
C MET A 182 -24.52 5.07 -16.01
N SER A 183 -23.84 6.20 -15.76
CA SER A 183 -24.43 7.40 -15.16
C SER A 183 -25.20 7.11 -13.86
N PHE A 184 -24.74 6.12 -13.08
CA PHE A 184 -25.31 5.82 -11.78
C PHE A 184 -24.85 6.84 -10.74
N GLU A 185 -25.74 7.18 -9.82
CA GLU A 185 -25.38 8.01 -8.66
C GLU A 185 -24.34 7.27 -7.80
N ILE A 186 -23.30 7.99 -7.42
CA ILE A 186 -22.19 7.44 -6.63
C ILE A 186 -22.43 7.79 -5.16
N PRO A 187 -22.36 6.82 -4.23
CA PRO A 187 -22.63 7.09 -2.82
C PRO A 187 -21.69 8.17 -2.26
N ASN A 188 -22.22 9.03 -1.39
CA ASN A 188 -21.55 10.24 -0.89
C ASN A 188 -20.15 9.99 -0.32
N GLU A 189 -19.96 8.85 0.35
CA GLU A 189 -18.70 8.41 0.96
C GLU A 189 -17.55 8.30 -0.06
N TYR A 190 -17.86 8.11 -1.34
CA TYR A 190 -16.90 7.91 -2.42
C TYR A 190 -16.69 9.16 -3.29
N ILE A 191 -17.49 10.22 -3.11
CA ILE A 191 -17.38 11.47 -3.90
C ILE A 191 -15.98 12.11 -3.73
N ARG A 192 -15.38 11.99 -2.54
CA ARG A 192 -14.03 12.50 -2.27
C ARG A 192 -12.94 11.78 -3.08
N VAL A 193 -13.19 10.53 -3.50
CA VAL A 193 -12.27 9.75 -4.34
C VAL A 193 -12.25 10.27 -5.78
N LEU A 194 -13.40 10.70 -6.29
CA LEU A 194 -13.55 11.26 -7.64
C LEU A 194 -12.92 12.64 -7.79
N LYS A 195 -13.16 13.54 -6.83
CA LYS A 195 -12.65 14.92 -6.86
C LYS A 195 -11.12 15.00 -6.92
N LYS A 196 -10.41 13.96 -6.49
CA LYS A 196 -8.93 13.91 -6.52
C LYS A 196 -8.35 13.46 -7.88
N LYS A 197 -9.19 13.13 -8.87
CA LYS A 197 -8.78 12.71 -10.23
C LYS A 197 -8.78 13.87 -11.25
N SER A 198 -9.31 15.05 -10.91
CA SER A 198 -9.31 16.23 -11.78
C SER A 198 -8.03 17.06 -11.61
N ILE A 199 -6.92 16.59 -12.20
CA ILE A 199 -5.79 17.41 -12.69
C ILE A 199 -5.31 16.74 -13.97
#